data_AF-A0A1A7X014-F1
#
_entry.id   AF-A0A1A7X014-F1
#
_cell.length_a   1.000
_cell.length_b   1.000
_cell.length_c   1.000
_cell.angle_alpha   90.00
_cell.angle_beta   90.00
_cell.angle_gamma   90.00
#
_symmetry.space_group_name_H-M   'P 1'
#
loop_
_entity.id
_entity.type
_entity.pdbx_description
1 polymer ?
#
loop_
_entity_poly.entity_id
_entity_poly.type
_entity_poly.pdbx_seq_one_letter_code
_entity_poly.pdbx_strand_id
1 'polypeptide(L)'
;GAQTQTTLLSLSEGRAVRVDPERGERMQLSGGLDSIRINVSISDLQLSDSGLYTWELSYRERNISLQMIQSEQKVFLLVEGAGRPCQCAHGYTPLLWTISAAAGLLLLAFSWMILE
;
A
#
# COMPACT_ATOMS: atom_id res chain seq x y z
N GLY A 1 -16.18 11.71 -2.26
CA GLY A 1 -14.96 11.91 -3.07
C GLY A 1 -14.78 10.69 -3.94
N ALA A 2 -14.51 10.85 -5.23
CA ALA A 2 -14.32 9.73 -6.14
C ALA A 2 -13.10 8.91 -5.70
N GLN A 3 -13.32 7.64 -5.33
CA GLN A 3 -12.24 6.71 -5.02
C GLN A 3 -11.51 6.44 -6.35
N THR A 4 -10.24 6.85 -6.44
CA THR A 4 -9.39 6.56 -7.60
C THR A 4 -9.02 5.09 -7.53
N GLN A 5 -9.72 4.26 -8.30
CA GLN A 5 -9.45 2.82 -8.38
C GLN A 5 -8.57 2.54 -9.59
N THR A 6 -7.40 1.95 -9.37
CA THR A 6 -6.47 1.56 -10.44
C THR A 6 -6.69 0.08 -10.74
N THR A 7 -6.93 -0.25 -12.01
CA THR A 7 -7.03 -1.66 -12.45
C THR A 7 -5.63 -2.20 -12.69
N LEU A 8 -5.23 -3.18 -11.88
CA LEU A 8 -3.89 -3.77 -11.95
C LEU A 8 -3.80 -4.92 -12.96
N LEU A 9 -4.84 -5.75 -13.01
CA LEU A 9 -4.91 -6.90 -13.91
C LEU A 9 -6.38 -7.13 -14.29
N SER A 10 -6.63 -7.44 -15.56
CA SER A 10 -7.95 -7.83 -16.05
C SER A 10 -7.86 -9.02 -16.99
N LEU A 11 -8.80 -9.95 -16.84
CA LEU A 11 -8.95 -11.13 -17.68
C LEU A 11 -10.38 -11.16 -18.23
N SER A 12 -10.52 -11.50 -19.51
CA SER A 12 -11.82 -11.61 -20.17
C SER A 12 -11.82 -12.79 -21.13
N GLU A 13 -12.99 -13.40 -21.32
CA GLU A 13 -13.15 -14.59 -22.15
C GLU A 13 -12.67 -14.32 -23.59
N GLY A 14 -11.84 -15.23 -24.12
CA GLY A 14 -11.29 -15.11 -25.47
C GLY A 14 -10.24 -14.01 -25.68
N ARG A 15 -9.75 -13.35 -24.62
CA ARG A 15 -8.64 -12.39 -24.70
C ARG A 15 -7.49 -12.77 -23.78
N ALA A 16 -6.29 -12.34 -24.19
CA ALA A 16 -5.11 -12.38 -23.34
C ALA A 16 -5.31 -11.53 -22.07
N VAL A 17 -4.63 -11.94 -20.99
CA VAL A 17 -4.56 -11.19 -19.74
C VAL A 17 -3.98 -9.81 -20.02
N ARG A 18 -4.66 -8.76 -19.52
CA ARG A 18 -4.16 -7.39 -19.56
C ARG A 18 -3.62 -7.02 -18.20
N VAL A 19 -2.41 -6.49 -18.16
CA VAL A 19 -1.75 -6.07 -16.93
C VAL A 19 -1.43 -4.58 -17.05
N ASP A 20 -1.51 -3.87 -15.94
CA ASP A 20 -1.08 -2.48 -15.82
C ASP A 20 0.39 -2.34 -16.28
N PRO A 21 0.70 -1.49 -17.27
CA PRO A 21 2.05 -1.38 -17.83
C PRO A 21 3.12 -1.00 -16.80
N GLU A 22 2.78 -0.24 -15.74
CA GLU A 22 3.75 0.11 -14.69
C GLU A 22 4.15 -1.09 -13.83
N ARG A 23 3.33 -2.15 -13.81
CA ARG A 23 3.47 -3.31 -12.93
C ARG A 23 3.53 -4.63 -13.70
N GLY A 24 3.48 -4.56 -15.04
CA GLY A 24 3.26 -5.65 -15.97
C GLY A 24 4.21 -6.84 -15.78
N GLU A 25 5.50 -6.57 -15.75
CA GLU A 25 6.54 -7.62 -15.66
C GLU A 25 6.60 -8.30 -14.28
N ARG A 26 6.06 -7.63 -13.25
CA ARG A 26 6.09 -8.09 -11.86
C ARG A 26 4.83 -8.85 -11.46
N MET A 27 3.79 -8.81 -12.28
CA MET A 27 2.50 -9.46 -11.99
C MET A 27 2.34 -10.74 -12.79
N GLN A 28 1.96 -11.80 -12.08
CA GLN A 28 1.64 -13.09 -12.70
C GLN A 28 0.25 -13.55 -12.27
N LEU A 29 -0.47 -14.15 -13.22
CA LEU A 29 -1.77 -14.76 -13.01
C LEU A 29 -1.64 -16.27 -13.16
N SER A 30 -2.13 -17.02 -12.18
CA SER A 30 -2.24 -18.48 -12.25
C SER A 30 -3.70 -18.89 -12.14
N GLY A 31 -4.15 -19.72 -13.09
CA GLY A 31 -5.57 -20.08 -13.28
C GLY A 31 -6.24 -19.24 -14.37
N GLY A 32 -7.39 -19.72 -14.84
CA GLY A 32 -8.21 -19.06 -15.87
C GLY A 32 -9.64 -18.81 -15.41
N LEU A 33 -10.48 -18.27 -16.31
CA LEU A 33 -11.91 -18.07 -16.05
C LEU A 33 -12.71 -19.38 -15.89
N ASP A 34 -12.11 -20.48 -16.31
CA ASP A 34 -12.59 -21.85 -16.15
C ASP A 34 -12.25 -22.45 -14.78
N SER A 35 -11.44 -21.76 -13.97
CA SER A 35 -11.05 -22.19 -12.64
C SER A 35 -11.91 -21.54 -11.55
N ILE A 36 -12.25 -22.32 -10.53
CA ILE A 36 -12.90 -21.82 -9.31
C ILE A 36 -11.99 -20.87 -8.52
N ARG A 37 -10.66 -20.98 -8.72
CA ARG A 37 -9.66 -20.16 -8.03
C ARG A 37 -8.71 -19.52 -9.03
N ILE A 38 -8.49 -18.22 -8.86
CA ILE A 38 -7.51 -17.43 -9.59
C ILE A 38 -6.50 -16.89 -8.57
N ASN A 39 -5.23 -17.15 -8.80
CA ASN A 39 -4.14 -16.64 -7.97
C ASN A 39 -3.44 -15.50 -8.71
N VAL A 40 -3.27 -14.37 -8.02
CA VAL A 40 -2.49 -13.23 -8.50
C VAL A 40 -1.25 -13.11 -7.62
N SER A 41 -0.08 -13.08 -8.23
CA SER A 41 1.19 -12.86 -7.53
C SER A 41 1.87 -11.60 -8.05
N ILE A 42 2.50 -10.86 -7.13
CA ILE A 42 3.30 -9.67 -7.41
C ILE A 42 4.72 -9.94 -6.92
N SER A 43 5.70 -9.94 -7.81
CA SER A 43 7.12 -10.06 -7.48
C SER A 43 7.76 -8.69 -7.29
N ASP A 44 8.96 -8.67 -6.70
CA ASP A 44 9.80 -7.47 -6.58
C ASP A 44 9.03 -6.25 -6.04
N LEU A 45 8.34 -6.47 -4.91
CA LEU A 45 7.48 -5.47 -4.27
C LEU A 45 8.23 -4.17 -3.96
N GLN A 46 7.62 -3.05 -4.31
CA GLN A 46 8.10 -1.70 -4.05
C GLN A 46 7.22 -1.03 -2.98
N LEU A 47 7.76 -0.01 -2.30
CA LEU A 47 7.01 0.74 -1.28
C LEU A 47 5.68 1.30 -1.83
N SER A 48 5.67 1.74 -3.10
CA SER A 48 4.51 2.26 -3.83
C SER A 48 3.45 1.20 -4.16
N ASP A 49 3.75 -0.09 -3.99
CA ASP A 49 2.76 -1.15 -4.11
C ASP A 49 1.94 -1.32 -2.83
N SER A 50 2.31 -0.65 -1.74
CA SER A 50 1.50 -0.66 -0.52
C SER A 50 0.13 -0.05 -0.78
N GLY A 51 -0.93 -0.72 -0.34
CA GLY A 51 -2.28 -0.26 -0.60
C GLY A 51 -3.34 -1.32 -0.34
N LEU A 52 -4.57 -0.96 -0.67
CA LEU A 52 -5.73 -1.82 -0.50
C LEU A 52 -6.09 -2.49 -1.83
N TYR A 53 -6.10 -3.81 -1.83
CA TYR A 53 -6.36 -4.65 -2.99
C TYR A 53 -7.74 -5.29 -2.86
N THR A 54 -8.46 -5.37 -3.97
CA THR A 54 -9.75 -6.03 -4.08
C THR A 54 -9.91 -6.57 -5.50
N TRP A 55 -10.89 -7.45 -5.70
CA TRP A 55 -11.19 -8.00 -7.02
C TRP A 55 -12.65 -7.76 -7.38
N GLU A 56 -12.91 -7.79 -8.68
CA GLU A 56 -14.22 -7.62 -9.26
C GLU A 56 -14.41 -8.62 -10.40
N LEU A 57 -15.60 -9.19 -10.49
CA LEU A 57 -15.99 -10.11 -11.56
C LEU A 57 -17.22 -9.54 -12.26
N SER A 58 -17.08 -9.30 -13.55
CA SER A 58 -18.21 -9.00 -14.43
C SER A 58 -18.55 -10.22 -15.28
N TYR A 59 -19.81 -10.65 -15.29
CA TYR A 59 -20.27 -11.70 -16.19
C TYR A 59 -21.61 -11.33 -16.82
N ARG A 60 -21.91 -11.97 -17.95
CA ARG A 60 -23.18 -11.81 -18.65
C ARG A 60 -23.84 -13.16 -18.79
N GLU A 61 -24.96 -13.35 -18.10
CA GLU A 61 -25.78 -14.53 -18.26
C GLU A 61 -26.67 -14.40 -19.50
N ARG A 62 -26.92 -15.51 -20.21
CA ARG A 62 -27.78 -15.52 -21.41
C ARG A 62 -29.17 -15.01 -21.01
N ASN A 63 -29.49 -13.77 -21.40
CA ASN A 63 -30.74 -13.03 -21.18
C ASN A 63 -30.78 -12.05 -19.98
N ILE A 64 -29.66 -11.81 -19.29
CA ILE A 64 -29.59 -10.81 -18.21
C ILE A 64 -28.61 -9.70 -18.59
N SER A 65 -28.82 -8.49 -18.06
CA SER A 65 -27.85 -7.39 -18.12
C SER A 65 -26.52 -7.78 -17.51
N LEU A 66 -25.45 -7.06 -17.83
CA LEU A 66 -24.12 -7.31 -17.24
C LEU A 66 -24.22 -7.24 -15.71
N GLN A 67 -23.85 -8.33 -15.05
CA GLN A 67 -23.82 -8.41 -13.60
C GLN A 67 -22.38 -8.23 -13.13
N MET A 68 -22.22 -7.47 -12.04
CA MET A 68 -20.94 -7.10 -11.49
C MET A 68 -20.91 -7.51 -10.02
N ILE A 69 -19.96 -8.35 -9.66
CA ILE A 69 -19.71 -8.79 -8.30
C ILE A 69 -18.41 -8.14 -7.87
N GLN A 70 -18.51 -7.21 -6.93
CA GLN A 70 -17.35 -6.67 -6.23
C GLN A 70 -17.10 -7.50 -4.98
N SER A 71 -15.83 -7.84 -4.72
CA SER A 71 -15.48 -8.54 -3.49
C SER A 71 -15.73 -7.67 -2.26
N GLU A 72 -16.42 -8.22 -1.26
CA GLU A 72 -16.48 -7.62 0.07
C GLU A 72 -15.12 -7.71 0.79
N GLN A 73 -14.27 -8.66 0.38
CA GLN A 73 -12.95 -8.85 0.94
C GLN A 73 -11.94 -7.89 0.31
N LYS A 74 -11.26 -7.16 1.19
CA LYS A 74 -10.20 -6.22 0.84
C LYS A 74 -8.95 -6.62 1.60
N VAL A 75 -7.84 -6.71 0.90
CA VAL A 75 -6.54 -7.09 1.47
C VAL A 75 -5.65 -5.85 1.49
N PHE A 76 -5.19 -5.45 2.67
CA PHE A 76 -4.18 -4.41 2.78
C PHE A 76 -2.79 -5.05 2.67
N LEU A 77 -2.04 -4.65 1.65
CA LEU A 77 -0.64 -5.03 1.47
C LEU A 77 0.23 -3.87 1.96
N LEU A 78 1.06 -4.13 2.97
CA LEU A 78 2.10 -3.21 3.41
C LEU A 78 3.44 -3.74 2.96
N VAL A 79 4.15 -2.97 2.15
CA VAL A 79 5.52 -3.29 1.72
C VAL A 79 6.48 -2.51 2.59
N GLU A 80 7.27 -3.22 3.38
CA GLU A 80 8.33 -2.63 4.19
C GLU A 80 9.67 -2.70 3.45
N GLY A 81 10.42 -1.60 3.48
CA GLY A 81 11.75 -1.56 2.88
C GLY A 81 12.72 -2.40 3.70
N ALA A 82 13.20 -3.50 3.13
CA ALA A 82 14.18 -4.36 3.79
C ALA A 82 15.39 -3.54 4.30
N GLY A 83 15.58 -3.52 5.62
CA GLY A 83 16.80 -3.04 6.26
C GLY A 83 17.07 -1.53 6.19
N ARG A 84 16.11 -0.69 5.76
CA ARG A 84 16.27 0.76 5.85
C ARG A 84 15.61 1.27 7.13
N PRO A 85 16.36 1.80 8.12
CA PRO A 85 15.72 2.49 9.23
C PRO A 85 14.83 3.58 8.64
N CYS A 86 13.60 3.71 9.15
CA CYS A 86 12.64 4.72 8.70
C CYS A 86 13.37 6.03 8.46
N GLN A 87 13.37 6.57 7.24
CA GLN A 87 14.16 7.78 6.92
C GLN A 87 13.80 8.95 7.84
N CYS A 88 12.60 8.94 8.40
CA CYS A 88 12.14 9.91 9.39
C CYS A 88 12.90 9.82 10.72
N ALA A 89 13.36 8.64 11.15
CA ALA A 89 13.99 8.43 12.46
C ALA A 89 15.34 9.17 12.60
N HIS A 90 16.11 9.29 11.52
CA HIS A 90 17.41 9.95 11.55
C HIS A 90 17.29 11.48 11.60
N GLY A 91 16.19 12.05 11.10
CA GLY A 91 15.95 13.50 11.11
C GLY A 91 15.56 14.07 12.48
N TYR A 92 14.97 13.25 13.37
CA TYR A 92 14.51 13.73 14.68
C TYR A 92 15.57 13.68 15.77
N THR A 93 16.65 12.91 15.58
CA THR A 93 17.75 12.82 16.54
C THR A 93 18.31 14.20 16.90
N PRO A 94 18.76 15.05 15.95
CA PRO A 94 19.27 16.37 16.29
C PRO A 94 18.20 17.23 16.98
N LEU A 95 16.95 17.22 16.51
CA LEU A 95 15.85 17.98 17.11
C LEU A 95 15.60 17.60 18.58
N LEU A 96 15.61 16.30 18.89
CA LEU A 96 15.45 15.79 20.26
C LEU A 96 16.60 16.27 21.15
N TRP A 97 17.85 16.20 20.68
CA TRP A 97 18.99 16.74 21.43
C TRP A 97 18.84 18.23 21.70
N THR A 98 18.39 19.02 20.71
CA THR A 98 18.20 20.47 20.88
C THR A 98 17.12 20.78 21.93
N ILE A 99 15.98 20.08 21.88
CA ILE A 99 14.89 20.26 22.83
C ILE A 99 15.33 19.86 24.25
N SER A 100 16.03 18.73 24.39
CA SER A 100 16.57 18.28 25.68
C SER A 100 17.60 19.26 26.25
N ALA A 101 18.51 19.78 25.41
CA ALA A 101 19.50 20.76 25.83
C ALA A 101 18.84 22.09 26.26
N ALA A 102 17.88 22.58 25.48
CA ALA A 102 17.13 23.79 25.80
C ALA A 102 16.35 23.65 27.12
N ALA A 103 15.68 22.51 27.33
CA ALA A 103 14.98 22.21 28.58
C ALA A 103 15.96 22.16 29.77
N GLY A 104 17.14 21.54 29.60
CA GLY A 104 18.17 21.49 30.63
C GLY A 104 18.70 22.87 31.02
N LEU A 105 18.96 23.73 30.03
CA LEU A 105 19.41 25.11 30.26
C LEU A 105 18.34 25.95 30.97
N LEU A 106 17.07 25.81 30.58
CA LEU A 106 15.96 26.48 31.25
C LEU A 106 15.85 26.05 32.72
N LEU A 107 15.96 24.76 33.00
CA LEU A 107 15.91 24.25 34.38
C LEU A 107 17.07 24.78 35.22
N LEU A 108 18.28 24.86 34.67
CA LEU A 108 19.45 25.45 35.34
C LEU A 108 19.28 26.95 35.60
N ALA A 109 18.71 27.69 34.64
CA ALA A 109 18.42 29.10 34.83
C ALA A 109 17.38 29.32 35.93
N PHE A 110 16.31 28.50 35.95
CA PHE A 110 15.29 28.58 37.00
C PHE A 110 15.84 28.20 38.37
N SER A 111 16.65 27.15 38.48
CA SER A 111 17.24 26.77 39.77
C SER A 111 18.20 27.84 40.29
N TRP A 112 18.96 28.49 39.41
CA TRP A 112 19.81 29.63 39.77
C TRP A 112 18.99 30.79 40.34
N MET A 113 17.92 31.19 39.64
CA MET A 113 17.01 32.26 40.06
C MET A 113 16.24 31.98 41.35
N ILE A 114 16.12 30.70 41.76
CA ILE A 114 15.47 30.30 43.03
C ILE A 114 16.47 30.25 44.19
N LEU A 115 17.76 30.06 43.90
CA LEU A 115 18.82 29.99 44.89
C LEU A 115 19.38 31.37 45.26
N GLU A 116 19.17 32.36 44.41
CA GLU A 116 19.47 33.78 44.59
C GLU A 116 18.30 34.53 45.26
#